data_AF-A0A369H8R1-F1
#
_entry.id   AF-A0A369H8R1-F1
#
_cell.length_a   1.000
_cell.length_b   1.000
_cell.length_c   1.000
_cell.angle_alpha   90.00
_cell.angle_beta   90.00
_cell.angle_gamma   90.00
#
_symmetry.space_group_name_H-M   'P 1'
#
loop_
_entity.id
_entity.type
_entity.pdbx_description
1 polymer ?
#
loop_
_entity_poly.entity_id
_entity_poly.type
_entity_poly.pdbx_seq_one_letter_code
_entity_poly.pdbx_strand_id
1 'polypeptide(L)'
;MSKRKRRKMAHGEEVWAFACRKTRQVVFSFERNLNRHHVNKQLPFIGKKSKCNFMRRDHWSPLFLLKLPEGLGRVGIGIFKQLREFKHLHEVSWSTDLVYKTPDEYTEDERRRMKQNPTGPKPQRSRQQRAASINDMVGNVVADLATILAGTEKGGSMTITHLNMTPERHQNAINKADLNLRQVINKVNSRLHRRAKDLVAEETELGALTAESETAADKTVKAYAKLIHDARVAIPKEAELRLCPATICWADEKNKEYAEKWSSNVSHTLLETELCRDVERVSRGPQNSEEAGSEDKMKPVAEAAS
;
A
#
# COMPACT_ATOMS: atom_id res chain seq x y z
N MET A 1 23.52 4.46 -3.02
CA MET A 1 22.64 3.48 -2.33
C MET A 1 22.44 2.25 -3.22
N SER A 2 22.49 1.03 -2.68
CA SER A 2 22.22 -0.20 -3.44
C SER A 2 20.78 -0.26 -3.98
N LYS A 3 20.57 -0.84 -5.18
CA LYS A 3 19.24 -1.04 -5.83
C LYS A 3 18.22 -1.71 -4.88
N ARG A 4 18.67 -2.67 -4.07
CA ARG A 4 17.81 -3.37 -3.08
C ARG A 4 17.30 -2.43 -1.99
N LYS A 5 18.13 -1.49 -1.53
CA LYS A 5 17.76 -0.51 -0.49
C LYS A 5 16.72 0.49 -1.03
N ARG A 6 16.86 0.93 -2.28
CA ARG A 6 15.87 1.77 -2.96
C ARG A 6 14.52 1.05 -3.09
N ARG A 7 14.51 -0.20 -3.57
CA ARG A 7 13.27 -1.01 -3.67
C ARG A 7 12.59 -1.22 -2.32
N LYS A 8 13.36 -1.41 -1.25
CA LYS A 8 12.82 -1.55 0.11
C LYS A 8 12.21 -0.24 0.63
N MET A 9 12.79 0.90 0.28
CA MET A 9 12.27 2.22 0.65
C MET A 9 11.01 2.57 -0.15
N ALA A 10 10.99 2.24 -1.44
CA ALA A 10 9.86 2.49 -2.34
C ALA A 10 8.73 1.44 -2.24
N HIS A 11 8.89 0.43 -1.38
CA HIS A 11 7.91 -0.63 -1.28
C HIS A 11 6.58 -0.11 -0.75
N GLY A 12 5.51 -0.35 -1.50
CA GLY A 12 4.15 0.11 -1.17
C GLY A 12 3.82 1.51 -1.69
N GLU A 13 4.74 2.20 -2.38
CA GLU A 13 4.41 3.46 -3.06
C GLU A 13 3.57 3.21 -4.32
N GLU A 14 3.72 2.04 -4.91
CA GLU A 14 2.91 1.55 -6.04
C GLU A 14 2.11 0.31 -5.63
N VAL A 15 0.82 0.34 -5.91
CA VAL A 15 -0.08 -0.81 -5.74
C VAL A 15 -0.75 -1.11 -7.07
N TRP A 16 -0.50 -2.29 -7.59
CA TRP A 16 -1.06 -2.79 -8.84
C TRP A 16 -2.28 -3.68 -8.57
N ALA A 17 -3.34 -3.49 -9.36
CA ALA A 17 -4.46 -4.42 -9.43
C ALA A 17 -4.53 -5.01 -10.85
N PHE A 18 -4.74 -6.32 -10.93
CA PHE A 18 -4.88 -7.06 -12.18
C PHE A 18 -6.24 -7.73 -12.21
N ALA A 19 -6.94 -7.64 -13.34
CA ALA A 19 -8.20 -8.31 -13.55
C ALA A 19 -8.06 -9.43 -14.58
N CYS A 20 -8.74 -10.55 -14.35
CA CYS A 20 -8.92 -11.58 -15.35
C CYS A 20 -9.98 -11.10 -16.35
N ARG A 21 -9.64 -10.99 -17.63
CA ARG A 21 -10.54 -10.50 -18.70
C ARG A 21 -11.83 -11.32 -18.83
N LYS A 22 -11.76 -12.62 -18.56
CA LYS A 22 -12.91 -13.54 -18.71
C LYS A 22 -13.78 -13.63 -17.45
N THR A 23 -13.16 -13.79 -16.28
CA THR A 23 -13.88 -14.06 -15.03
C THR A 23 -14.03 -12.82 -14.15
N ARG A 24 -13.39 -11.70 -14.52
CA ARG A 24 -13.39 -10.43 -13.77
C ARG A 24 -12.94 -10.56 -12.31
N GLN A 25 -12.21 -11.63 -12.00
CA GLN A 25 -11.51 -11.79 -10.74
C GLN A 25 -10.36 -10.80 -10.67
N VAL A 26 -10.17 -10.18 -9.52
CA VAL A 26 -9.11 -9.19 -9.29
C VAL A 26 -8.02 -9.74 -8.38
N VAL A 27 -6.77 -9.40 -8.63
CA VAL A 27 -5.63 -9.74 -7.77
C VAL A 27 -4.74 -8.51 -7.59
N PHE A 28 -4.25 -8.32 -6.37
CA PHE A 28 -3.37 -7.21 -6.03
C PHE A 28 -1.89 -7.62 -5.97
N SER A 29 -1.00 -6.70 -6.32
CA SER A 29 0.45 -6.88 -6.22
C SER A 29 1.14 -5.55 -5.93
N PHE A 30 2.30 -5.57 -5.27
CA PHE A 30 3.20 -4.41 -5.22
C PHE A 30 4.16 -4.37 -6.42
N GLU A 31 4.20 -5.47 -7.17
CA GLU A 31 5.04 -5.60 -8.36
C GLU A 31 4.17 -5.53 -9.60
N ARG A 32 4.73 -4.91 -10.63
CA ARG A 32 4.16 -4.87 -11.98
C ARG A 32 4.00 -6.26 -12.60
N ASN A 33 4.84 -7.22 -12.21
CA ASN A 33 4.78 -8.58 -12.72
C ASN A 33 3.89 -9.45 -11.83
N LEU A 34 2.95 -10.15 -12.45
CA LEU A 34 2.05 -11.05 -11.73
C LEU A 34 2.69 -12.43 -11.57
N ASN A 35 2.85 -12.87 -10.32
CA ASN A 35 3.38 -14.19 -10.00
C ASN A 35 2.23 -15.19 -9.74
N ARG A 36 2.33 -16.39 -10.32
CA ARG A 36 1.39 -17.51 -10.13
C ARG A 36 1.04 -17.76 -8.66
N HIS A 37 2.05 -17.77 -7.82
CA HIS A 37 1.88 -18.03 -6.40
C HIS A 37 1.03 -16.94 -5.71
N HIS A 38 1.17 -15.68 -6.11
CA HIS A 38 0.42 -14.56 -5.53
C HIS A 38 -1.05 -14.57 -5.93
N VAL A 39 -1.35 -14.91 -7.18
CA VAL A 39 -2.72 -15.09 -7.67
C VAL A 39 -3.39 -16.26 -6.99
N ASN A 40 -2.73 -17.41 -6.92
CA ASN A 40 -3.30 -18.60 -6.30
C ASN A 40 -3.62 -18.41 -4.80
N LYS A 41 -2.88 -17.55 -4.09
CA LYS A 41 -3.16 -17.19 -2.69
C LYS A 41 -4.35 -16.23 -2.52
N GLN A 42 -4.70 -15.49 -3.56
CA GLN A 42 -5.77 -14.49 -3.50
C GLN A 42 -7.10 -14.99 -4.06
N LEU A 43 -7.10 -16.07 -4.83
CA LEU A 43 -8.31 -16.65 -5.41
C LEU A 43 -8.87 -17.78 -4.53
N PRO A 44 -10.04 -17.58 -3.88
CA PRO A 44 -10.72 -18.63 -3.13
C PRO A 44 -11.30 -19.68 -4.08
N PHE A 45 -11.61 -20.85 -3.52
CA PHE A 45 -12.36 -21.88 -4.24
C PHE A 45 -13.86 -21.65 -4.04
N ILE A 46 -14.56 -21.21 -5.09
CA ILE A 46 -16.01 -20.94 -5.05
C ILE A 46 -16.81 -22.10 -5.68
N GLY A 47 -16.14 -22.95 -6.48
CA GLY A 47 -16.76 -24.11 -7.12
C GLY A 47 -15.91 -24.71 -8.24
N LYS A 48 -16.44 -25.75 -8.90
CA LYS A 48 -15.76 -26.40 -10.03
C LYS A 48 -15.49 -25.39 -11.15
N LYS A 49 -14.24 -25.35 -11.64
CA LYS A 49 -13.76 -24.40 -12.68
C LYS A 49 -13.79 -22.91 -12.27
N SER A 50 -14.00 -22.58 -10.98
CA SER A 50 -13.90 -21.19 -10.49
C SER A 50 -12.46 -20.67 -10.39
N LYS A 51 -11.51 -21.58 -10.17
CA LYS A 51 -10.08 -21.30 -10.10
C LYS A 51 -9.38 -21.90 -11.32
N CYS A 52 -8.54 -21.13 -12.00
CA CYS A 52 -7.73 -21.65 -13.08
C CYS A 52 -6.68 -22.65 -12.53
N ASN A 53 -6.60 -23.84 -13.13
CA ASN A 53 -5.57 -24.83 -12.78
C ASN A 53 -4.15 -24.32 -13.09
N PHE A 54 -4.03 -23.63 -14.22
CA PHE A 54 -2.81 -22.98 -14.69
C PHE A 54 -3.05 -21.49 -14.95
N MET A 55 -2.11 -20.64 -14.54
CA MET A 55 -2.18 -19.22 -14.81
C MET A 55 -1.81 -18.96 -16.27
N ARG A 56 -2.80 -18.52 -17.04
CA ARG A 56 -2.65 -18.08 -18.42
C ARG A 56 -2.40 -16.58 -18.45
N ARG A 57 -1.23 -16.14 -18.94
CA ARG A 57 -0.80 -14.74 -18.92
C ARG A 57 -1.73 -13.83 -19.73
N ASP A 58 -2.23 -14.32 -20.86
CA ASP A 58 -3.17 -13.66 -21.76
C ASP A 58 -4.53 -13.31 -21.12
N HIS A 59 -4.91 -14.03 -20.06
CA HIS A 59 -6.16 -13.77 -19.36
C HIS A 59 -6.07 -12.61 -18.37
N TRP A 60 -4.87 -12.23 -17.93
CA TRP A 60 -4.69 -11.21 -16.89
C TRP A 60 -4.18 -9.92 -17.50
N SER A 61 -4.84 -8.81 -17.19
CA SER A 61 -4.40 -7.47 -17.57
C SER A 61 -4.45 -6.53 -16.37
N PRO A 62 -3.59 -5.50 -16.33
CA PRO A 62 -3.72 -4.44 -15.34
C PRO A 62 -5.14 -3.85 -15.37
N LEU A 63 -5.72 -3.63 -14.20
CA LEU A 63 -6.98 -2.92 -14.00
C LEU A 63 -6.68 -1.46 -13.67
N PHE A 64 -5.84 -1.24 -12.66
CA PHE A 64 -5.32 0.06 -12.30
C PHE A 64 -3.96 -0.07 -11.62
N LEU A 65 -3.25 1.06 -11.57
CA LEU A 65 -2.08 1.29 -10.75
C LEU A 65 -2.38 2.48 -9.83
N LEU A 66 -2.26 2.26 -8.53
CA LEU A 66 -2.29 3.31 -7.52
C LEU A 66 -0.86 3.76 -7.23
N LYS A 67 -0.60 5.05 -7.43
CA LYS A 67 0.66 5.72 -7.10
C LYS A 67 0.46 6.65 -5.91
N LEU A 68 1.35 6.52 -4.94
CA LEU A 68 1.46 7.41 -3.78
C LEU A 68 2.74 8.24 -3.88
N PRO A 69 2.80 9.41 -3.21
CA PRO A 69 4.02 10.20 -3.12
C PRO A 69 5.19 9.42 -2.51
N GLU A 70 6.41 9.80 -2.91
CA GLU A 70 7.63 9.17 -2.41
C GLU A 70 7.73 9.26 -0.88
N GLY A 71 8.18 8.17 -0.25
CA GLY A 71 8.32 8.04 1.20
C GLY A 71 7.05 7.60 1.93
N LEU A 72 5.89 7.54 1.25
CA LEU A 72 4.59 7.16 1.82
C LEU A 72 4.22 5.69 1.58
N GLY A 73 5.18 4.82 1.26
CA GLY A 73 4.89 3.39 1.01
C GLY A 73 4.18 2.65 2.16
N ARG A 74 4.30 3.12 3.41
CA ARG A 74 3.51 2.57 4.55
C ARG A 74 2.01 2.76 4.37
N VAL A 75 1.60 3.91 3.84
CA VAL A 75 0.19 4.21 3.53
C VAL A 75 -0.32 3.20 2.50
N GLY A 76 0.43 2.96 1.43
CA GLY A 76 0.03 2.01 0.40
C GLY A 76 0.05 0.55 0.83
N ILE A 77 0.91 0.16 1.78
CA ILE A 77 0.82 -1.15 2.44
C ILE A 77 -0.51 -1.27 3.21
N GLY A 78 -0.92 -0.21 3.91
CA GLY A 78 -2.22 -0.15 4.59
C GLY A 78 -3.39 -0.28 3.63
N ILE A 79 -3.37 0.48 2.52
CA ILE A 79 -4.38 0.39 1.46
C ILE A 79 -4.44 -1.02 0.88
N PHE A 80 -3.28 -1.61 0.54
CA PHE A 80 -3.19 -2.95 0.01
C PHE A 80 -3.78 -4.00 0.95
N LYS A 81 -3.54 -3.85 2.26
CA LYS A 81 -4.12 -4.73 3.28
C LYS A 81 -5.65 -4.60 3.29
N GLN A 82 -6.17 -3.37 3.36
CA GLN A 82 -7.61 -3.11 3.38
C GLN A 82 -8.32 -3.60 2.11
N LEU A 83 -7.75 -3.36 0.93
CA LEU A 83 -8.29 -3.88 -0.33
C LEU A 83 -8.39 -5.41 -0.33
N ARG A 84 -7.39 -6.09 0.22
CA ARG A 84 -7.42 -7.57 0.33
C ARG A 84 -8.45 -8.05 1.34
N GLU A 85 -8.63 -7.33 2.45
CA GLU A 85 -9.63 -7.63 3.46
C GLU A 85 -11.05 -7.44 2.92
N PHE A 86 -11.35 -6.30 2.28
CA PHE A 86 -12.64 -6.06 1.65
C PHE A 86 -12.95 -7.04 0.54
N LYS A 87 -11.99 -7.31 -0.36
CA LYS A 87 -12.15 -8.35 -1.38
C LYS A 87 -12.50 -9.71 -0.74
N HIS A 88 -11.82 -10.10 0.33
CA HIS A 88 -12.09 -11.36 1.00
C HIS A 88 -13.51 -11.40 1.60
N LEU A 89 -13.96 -10.29 2.19
CA LEU A 89 -15.33 -10.15 2.70
C LEU A 89 -16.36 -10.25 1.57
N HIS A 90 -16.15 -9.58 0.44
CA HIS A 90 -17.04 -9.69 -0.74
C HIS A 90 -17.16 -11.12 -1.27
N GLU A 91 -16.11 -11.93 -1.12
CA GLU A 91 -16.10 -13.33 -1.56
C GLU A 91 -16.76 -14.31 -0.56
N VAL A 92 -16.74 -14.00 0.73
CA VAL A 92 -17.15 -14.94 1.80
C VAL A 92 -18.44 -14.53 2.49
N SER A 93 -18.62 -13.24 2.80
CA SER A 93 -19.74 -12.71 3.58
C SER A 93 -20.69 -11.91 2.70
N TRP A 94 -21.42 -12.61 1.83
CA TRP A 94 -22.39 -12.00 0.93
C TRP A 94 -23.82 -12.01 1.49
N SER A 95 -24.61 -11.01 1.09
CA SER A 95 -26.04 -10.92 1.43
C SER A 95 -26.88 -11.94 0.65
N THR A 96 -28.11 -12.18 1.10
CA THR A 96 -29.08 -13.04 0.42
C THR A 96 -29.40 -12.55 -1.01
N ASP A 97 -29.05 -11.32 -1.36
CA ASP A 97 -29.22 -10.76 -2.71
C ASP A 97 -28.41 -11.52 -3.77
N LEU A 98 -27.29 -12.14 -3.39
CA LEU A 98 -26.50 -12.97 -4.30
C LEU A 98 -27.24 -14.25 -4.73
N VAL A 99 -28.26 -14.68 -3.97
CA VAL A 99 -29.11 -15.83 -4.31
C VAL A 99 -30.09 -15.51 -5.43
N TYR A 100 -30.56 -14.26 -5.51
CA TYR A 100 -31.59 -13.86 -6.46
C TYR A 100 -30.99 -13.12 -7.66
N LYS A 101 -31.55 -13.32 -8.84
CA LYS A 101 -31.13 -12.56 -10.03
C LYS A 101 -31.48 -11.07 -9.86
N THR A 102 -30.63 -10.20 -10.39
CA THR A 102 -30.99 -8.77 -10.56
C THR A 102 -31.94 -8.62 -11.75
N PRO A 103 -32.75 -7.55 -11.82
CA PRO A 103 -33.65 -7.31 -12.94
C PRO A 103 -32.98 -7.37 -14.32
N ASP A 104 -31.71 -6.94 -14.38
CA ASP A 104 -30.90 -6.94 -15.61
C ASP A 104 -30.56 -8.36 -16.07
N GLU A 105 -30.44 -9.31 -15.15
CA GLU A 105 -30.15 -10.73 -15.41
C GLU A 105 -31.39 -11.57 -15.73
N TYR A 106 -32.59 -10.99 -15.62
CA TYR A 106 -33.83 -11.73 -15.91
C TYR A 106 -33.89 -12.09 -17.38
N THR A 107 -34.27 -13.33 -17.66
CA THR A 107 -34.66 -13.72 -19.02
C THR A 107 -35.95 -13.01 -19.42
N GLU A 108 -36.23 -12.92 -20.72
CA GLU A 108 -37.46 -12.27 -21.21
C GLU A 108 -38.73 -12.88 -20.59
N ASP A 109 -38.75 -14.20 -20.37
CA ASP A 109 -39.87 -14.89 -19.72
C ASP A 109 -39.97 -14.55 -18.23
N GLU A 110 -38.84 -14.45 -17.53
CA GLU A 110 -38.80 -14.01 -16.14
C GLU A 110 -39.25 -12.56 -15.99
N ARG A 111 -38.85 -11.67 -16.92
CA ARG A 111 -39.30 -10.28 -16.98
C ARG A 111 -40.81 -10.19 -17.20
N ARG A 112 -41.37 -10.96 -18.14
CA ARG A 112 -42.82 -11.05 -18.38
C ARG A 112 -43.57 -11.51 -17.14
N ARG A 113 -43.07 -12.56 -16.47
CA ARG A 113 -43.65 -13.09 -15.23
C ARG A 113 -43.63 -12.05 -14.10
N MET A 114 -42.52 -11.36 -13.91
CA MET A 114 -42.40 -10.32 -12.87
C MET A 114 -43.24 -9.08 -13.19
N LYS A 115 -43.48 -8.76 -14.47
CA LYS A 115 -44.39 -7.69 -14.88
C LYS A 115 -45.86 -8.04 -14.59
N GLN A 116 -46.23 -9.31 -14.76
CA GLN A 116 -47.58 -9.80 -14.47
C GLN A 116 -47.84 -9.98 -12.97
N ASN A 117 -46.83 -10.40 -12.19
CA ASN A 117 -46.93 -10.55 -10.74
C ASN A 117 -45.66 -10.03 -10.04
N PRO A 118 -45.59 -8.72 -9.75
CA PRO A 118 -44.43 -8.10 -9.11
C PRO A 118 -44.15 -8.61 -7.70
N THR A 119 -45.19 -9.06 -6.99
CA THR A 119 -45.11 -9.62 -5.63
C THR A 119 -44.73 -11.10 -5.59
N GLY A 120 -44.55 -11.73 -6.76
CA GLY A 120 -44.22 -13.14 -6.86
C GLY A 120 -42.78 -13.50 -6.40
N PRO A 121 -42.46 -14.80 -6.33
CA PRO A 121 -41.11 -15.25 -5.98
C PRO A 121 -40.07 -14.78 -6.99
N LYS A 122 -38.99 -14.14 -6.50
CA LYS A 122 -37.90 -13.66 -7.34
C LYS A 122 -37.14 -14.83 -7.98
N PRO A 123 -36.76 -14.73 -9.27
CA PRO A 123 -35.90 -15.71 -9.92
C PRO A 123 -34.58 -15.91 -9.17
N GLN A 124 -34.17 -17.16 -8.98
CA GLN A 124 -32.93 -17.52 -8.26
C GLN A 124 -31.79 -17.83 -9.23
N ARG A 125 -30.56 -17.51 -8.82
CA ARG A 125 -29.34 -17.86 -9.55
C ARG A 125 -28.98 -19.33 -9.33
N SER A 126 -28.55 -19.99 -10.41
CA SER A 126 -27.94 -21.32 -10.30
C SER A 126 -26.61 -21.27 -9.54
N ARG A 127 -26.10 -22.42 -9.06
CA ARG A 127 -24.77 -22.49 -8.40
C ARG A 127 -23.66 -21.91 -9.29
N GLN A 128 -23.72 -22.14 -10.60
CA GLN A 128 -22.73 -21.64 -11.56
C GLN A 128 -22.85 -20.12 -11.75
N GLN A 129 -24.09 -19.59 -11.85
CA GLN A 129 -24.33 -18.16 -11.96
C GLN A 129 -23.88 -17.42 -10.69
N ARG A 130 -24.15 -17.98 -9.50
CA ARG A 130 -23.65 -17.44 -8.23
C ARG A 130 -22.13 -17.42 -8.19
N ALA A 131 -21.48 -18.51 -8.58
CA ALA A 131 -20.03 -18.55 -8.63
C ALA A 131 -19.44 -17.52 -9.61
N ALA A 132 -20.11 -17.27 -10.74
CA ALA A 132 -19.69 -16.24 -11.68
C ALA A 132 -19.86 -14.83 -11.10
N SER A 133 -20.99 -14.55 -10.44
CA SER A 133 -21.25 -13.26 -9.79
C SER A 133 -20.27 -12.98 -8.63
N ILE A 134 -19.96 -13.97 -7.79
CA ILE A 134 -18.96 -13.83 -6.72
C ILE A 134 -17.54 -13.63 -7.29
N ASN A 135 -17.26 -14.12 -8.49
CA ASN A 135 -15.95 -13.92 -9.13
C ASN A 135 -15.79 -12.53 -9.74
N ASP A 136 -16.88 -11.85 -10.11
CA ASP A 136 -16.83 -10.51 -10.70
C ASP A 136 -16.60 -9.45 -9.61
N MET A 137 -15.33 -9.21 -9.32
CA MET A 137 -14.90 -8.32 -8.24
C MET A 137 -14.46 -6.94 -8.72
N VAL A 138 -14.46 -6.67 -10.03
CA VAL A 138 -13.95 -5.40 -10.57
C VAL A 138 -14.73 -4.21 -10.01
N GLY A 139 -16.06 -4.25 -10.03
CA GLY A 139 -16.89 -3.16 -9.53
C GLY A 139 -16.70 -2.94 -8.03
N ASN A 140 -16.78 -4.02 -7.24
CA ASN A 140 -16.61 -3.98 -5.79
C ASN A 140 -15.24 -3.41 -5.41
N VAL A 141 -14.15 -3.88 -6.05
CA VAL A 141 -12.80 -3.40 -5.74
C VAL A 141 -12.62 -1.92 -6.06
N VAL A 142 -13.23 -1.41 -7.13
CA VAL A 142 -13.16 0.02 -7.45
C VAL A 142 -13.93 0.85 -6.41
N ALA A 143 -15.11 0.40 -6.01
CA ALA A 143 -15.89 1.06 -4.96
C ALA A 143 -15.16 1.04 -3.60
N ASP A 144 -14.56 -0.09 -3.24
CA ASP A 144 -13.74 -0.25 -2.04
C ASP A 144 -12.53 0.69 -2.07
N LEU A 145 -11.86 0.80 -3.23
CA LEU A 145 -10.73 1.71 -3.40
C LEU A 145 -11.14 3.16 -3.16
N ALA A 146 -12.25 3.62 -3.74
CA ALA A 146 -12.76 4.96 -3.51
C ALA A 146 -13.07 5.21 -2.03
N THR A 147 -13.68 4.22 -1.37
CA THR A 147 -13.98 4.27 0.07
C THR A 147 -12.71 4.37 0.92
N ILE A 148 -11.68 3.58 0.62
CA ILE A 148 -10.41 3.62 1.35
C ILE A 148 -9.72 4.97 1.16
N LEU A 149 -9.69 5.49 -0.07
CA LEU A 149 -8.98 6.73 -0.41
C LEU A 149 -9.68 7.99 0.13
N ALA A 150 -10.99 7.94 0.34
CA ALA A 150 -11.75 8.96 1.05
C ALA A 150 -11.37 9.04 2.54
N GLY A 151 -10.74 7.98 3.08
CA GLY A 151 -10.32 7.89 4.47
C GLY A 151 -11.47 7.58 5.42
N THR A 152 -11.13 7.43 6.70
CA THR A 152 -12.10 7.22 7.78
C THR A 152 -11.96 8.35 8.80
N GLU A 153 -13.08 8.73 9.41
CA GLU A 153 -13.14 9.82 10.41
C GLU A 153 -12.21 9.57 11.62
N LYS A 154 -11.89 8.30 11.92
CA LYS A 154 -11.02 7.91 13.04
C LYS A 154 -9.53 7.82 12.69
N GLY A 155 -9.09 8.34 11.54
CA GLY A 155 -7.69 8.37 11.15
C GLY A 155 -7.20 7.08 10.48
N GLY A 156 -7.76 6.76 9.31
CA GLY A 156 -7.39 5.58 8.52
C GLY A 156 -5.98 5.62 7.91
N SER A 157 -5.59 4.54 7.21
CA SER A 157 -4.29 4.36 6.55
C SER A 157 -3.86 5.53 5.65
N MET A 158 -4.83 6.30 5.15
CA MET A 158 -4.64 7.47 4.27
C MET A 158 -4.20 8.75 4.97
N THR A 159 -4.18 8.77 6.30
CA THR A 159 -3.91 9.99 7.05
C THR A 159 -2.41 10.28 7.09
N ILE A 160 -2.04 11.49 6.70
CA ILE A 160 -0.67 12.01 6.76
C ILE A 160 -0.64 13.34 7.49
N THR A 161 0.54 13.72 7.98
CA THR A 161 0.73 15.02 8.60
C THR A 161 1.08 16.07 7.55
N HIS A 162 1.00 17.36 7.91
CA HIS A 162 1.41 18.47 7.02
C HIS A 162 2.84 18.31 6.46
N LEU A 163 3.72 17.59 7.16
CA LEU A 163 5.08 17.26 6.74
C LEU A 163 5.20 16.07 5.78
N ASN A 164 4.09 15.61 5.18
CA ASN A 164 4.06 14.46 4.26
C ASN A 164 4.67 13.19 4.85
N MET A 165 4.38 12.92 6.12
CA MET A 165 4.81 11.70 6.80
C MET A 165 3.63 11.05 7.52
N THR A 166 3.76 9.76 7.82
CA THR A 166 2.74 9.07 8.61
C THR A 166 2.70 9.62 10.04
N PRO A 167 1.54 9.64 10.71
CA PRO A 167 1.42 10.13 12.08
C PRO A 167 2.41 9.45 13.04
N GLU A 168 2.59 8.14 12.93
CA GLU A 168 3.59 7.38 13.69
C GLU A 168 5.03 7.88 13.47
N ARG A 169 5.39 8.19 12.22
CA ARG A 169 6.74 8.70 11.91
C ARG A 169 6.91 10.10 12.44
N HIS A 170 5.88 10.94 12.37
CA HIS A 170 5.89 12.26 12.96
C HIS A 170 6.08 12.19 14.47
N GLN A 171 5.32 11.34 15.16
CA GLN A 171 5.46 11.17 16.61
C GLN A 171 6.86 10.66 16.99
N ASN A 172 7.40 9.70 16.24
CA ASN A 172 8.77 9.22 16.47
C ASN A 172 9.82 10.32 16.22
N ALA A 173 9.60 11.22 15.25
CA ALA A 173 10.47 12.36 15.01
C ALA A 173 10.39 13.38 16.14
N ILE A 174 9.18 13.68 16.65
CA ILE A 174 8.96 14.53 17.83
C ILE A 174 9.68 13.93 19.05
N ASN A 175 9.45 12.65 19.35
CA ASN A 175 10.08 11.96 20.47
C ASN A 175 11.62 11.99 20.37
N LYS A 176 12.17 11.85 19.16
CA LYS A 176 13.61 11.93 18.92
C LYS A 176 14.14 13.35 19.10
N ALA A 177 13.41 14.36 18.63
CA ALA A 177 13.76 15.77 18.84
C ALA A 177 13.78 16.11 20.34
N ASP A 178 12.78 15.66 21.09
CA ASP A 178 12.71 15.81 22.54
C ASP A 178 13.87 15.13 23.27
N LEU A 179 14.23 13.91 22.86
CA LEU A 179 15.37 13.20 23.44
C LEU A 179 16.68 13.97 23.20
N ASN A 180 16.90 14.44 21.98
CA ASN A 180 18.08 15.24 21.64
C ASN A 180 18.12 16.54 22.43
N LEU A 181 16.98 17.22 22.59
CA LEU A 181 16.87 18.44 23.39
C LEU A 181 17.23 18.16 24.86
N ARG A 182 16.71 17.07 25.45
CA ARG A 182 17.06 16.64 26.81
C ARG A 182 18.57 16.36 26.96
N GLN A 183 19.19 15.70 25.98
CA GLN A 183 20.62 15.45 26.00
C GLN A 183 21.44 16.74 25.96
N VAL A 184 21.03 17.71 25.14
CA VAL A 184 21.66 19.04 25.08
C VAL A 184 21.51 19.77 26.42
N ILE A 185 20.30 19.78 26.99
CA ILE A 185 20.03 20.39 28.31
C ILE A 185 20.92 19.76 29.38
N ASN A 186 21.01 18.43 29.45
CA ASN A 186 21.86 17.74 30.42
C ASN A 186 23.36 18.06 30.22
N LYS A 187 23.80 18.20 28.96
CA LYS A 187 25.18 18.59 28.64
C LYS A 187 25.48 20.04 29.03
N VAL A 188 24.53 20.95 28.87
CA VAL A 188 24.65 22.34 29.30
C VAL A 188 24.66 22.42 30.83
N ASN A 189 23.71 21.76 31.51
CA ASN A 189 23.63 21.75 32.97
C ASN A 189 24.88 21.15 33.62
N SER A 190 25.43 20.06 33.07
CA SER A 190 26.68 19.47 33.58
C SER A 190 27.89 20.40 33.42
N ARG A 191 27.95 21.18 32.32
CA ARG A 191 28.99 22.21 32.14
C ARG A 191 28.82 23.36 33.13
N LEU A 192 27.59 23.83 33.32
CA LEU A 192 27.27 24.89 34.28
C LEU A 192 27.60 24.44 35.71
N HIS A 193 27.24 23.22 36.11
CA HIS A 193 27.59 22.68 37.43
C HIS A 193 29.10 22.57 37.66
N ARG A 194 29.88 22.14 36.64
CA ARG A 194 31.34 22.14 36.73
C ARG A 194 31.87 23.56 36.93
N ARG A 195 31.46 24.51 36.09
CA ARG A 195 31.92 25.89 36.18
C ARG A 195 31.54 26.54 37.50
N ALA A 196 30.34 26.29 38.01
CA ALA A 196 29.91 26.77 39.33
C ALA A 196 30.77 26.19 40.46
N LYS A 197 31.13 24.89 40.38
CA LYS A 197 32.03 24.26 41.35
C LYS A 197 33.45 24.87 41.28
N ASP A 198 33.96 25.11 40.08
CA ASP A 198 35.27 25.74 39.88
C ASP A 198 35.27 27.17 40.44
N LEU A 199 34.22 27.95 40.20
CA LEU A 199 34.06 29.31 40.73
C LEU A 199 33.96 29.33 42.26
N VAL A 200 33.23 28.39 42.88
CA VAL A 200 33.17 28.28 44.35
C VAL A 200 34.55 27.95 44.93
N ALA A 201 35.34 27.10 44.25
CA ALA A 201 36.71 26.81 44.67
C ALA A 201 37.62 28.04 44.54
N GLU A 202 37.53 28.78 43.43
CA GLU A 202 38.25 30.05 43.21
C GLU A 202 37.87 31.11 44.26
N GLU A 203 36.58 31.25 44.62
CA GLU A 203 36.11 32.18 45.65
C GLU A 203 36.60 31.80 47.06
N THR A 204 36.69 30.50 47.38
CA THR A 204 37.28 30.05 48.65
C THR A 204 38.78 30.33 48.74
N GLU A 205 39.48 30.43 47.60
CA GLU A 205 40.90 30.78 47.54
C GLU A 205 41.16 32.30 47.54
N LEU A 206 40.23 33.12 47.03
CA LEU A 206 40.48 34.55 46.75
C LEU A 206 39.80 35.58 47.66
N GLY A 207 39.02 35.20 48.67
CA GLY A 207 38.53 36.17 49.66
C GLY A 207 37.72 37.33 49.07
N ALA A 208 36.53 37.02 48.57
CA ALA A 208 35.39 37.92 48.41
C ALA A 208 35.66 39.32 47.80
N LEU A 209 35.95 39.39 46.50
CA LEU A 209 35.67 40.58 45.69
C LEU A 209 35.28 40.15 44.28
N THR A 210 34.01 40.32 43.89
CA THR A 210 33.59 40.90 42.59
C THR A 210 32.09 40.76 42.35
N ALA A 211 31.37 41.88 42.29
CA ALA A 211 29.97 41.97 41.84
C ALA A 211 29.82 42.02 40.30
N GLU A 212 30.93 42.22 39.57
CA GLU A 212 30.91 42.36 38.11
C GLU A 212 30.86 41.01 37.37
N SER A 213 31.38 39.94 37.99
CA SER A 213 31.41 38.58 37.41
C SER A 213 30.02 37.92 37.38
N GLU A 214 29.17 38.21 38.38
CA GLU A 214 27.80 37.71 38.50
C GLU A 214 26.91 38.20 37.34
N THR A 215 27.07 39.45 36.91
CA THR A 215 26.23 40.04 35.85
C THR A 215 26.48 39.45 34.46
N ALA A 216 27.71 38.98 34.20
CA ALA A 216 28.07 38.33 32.94
C ALA A 216 27.56 36.88 32.88
N ALA A 217 27.68 36.14 33.99
CA ALA A 217 27.12 34.79 34.12
C ALA A 217 25.60 34.77 33.91
N ASP A 218 24.87 35.68 34.54
CA ASP A 218 23.41 35.79 34.42
C ASP A 218 22.92 36.03 32.99
N LYS A 219 23.64 36.85 32.21
CA LYS A 219 23.32 37.09 30.81
C LYS A 219 23.47 35.82 29.96
N THR A 220 24.51 35.02 30.22
CA THR A 220 24.72 33.76 29.48
C THR A 220 23.67 32.70 29.81
N VAL A 221 23.30 32.55 31.09
CA VAL A 221 22.26 31.61 31.52
C VAL A 221 20.91 31.98 30.92
N LYS A 222 20.55 33.27 30.91
CA LYS A 222 19.33 33.77 30.26
C LYS A 222 19.33 33.52 28.75
N ALA A 223 20.46 33.68 28.07
CA ALA A 223 20.58 33.38 26.64
C ALA A 223 20.37 31.89 26.33
N TYR A 224 20.98 30.98 27.11
CA TYR A 224 20.77 29.54 26.97
C TYR A 224 19.34 29.12 27.29
N ALA A 225 18.72 29.68 28.35
CA ALA A 225 17.34 29.43 28.71
C ALA A 225 16.37 29.84 27.58
N LYS A 226 16.63 31.00 26.95
CA LYS A 226 15.87 31.46 25.78
C LYS A 226 16.01 30.49 24.60
N LEU A 227 17.22 30.06 24.26
CA LEU A 227 17.44 29.08 23.17
C LEU A 227 16.70 27.75 23.41
N ILE A 228 16.69 27.26 24.66
CA ILE A 228 15.96 26.04 25.04
C ILE A 228 14.45 26.26 24.92
N HIS A 229 13.95 27.43 25.34
CA HIS A 229 12.54 27.79 25.22
C HIS A 229 12.11 27.87 23.75
N ASP A 230 12.85 28.61 22.93
CA ASP A 230 12.58 28.78 21.50
C ASP A 230 12.60 27.42 20.78
N ALA A 231 13.57 26.55 21.10
CA ALA A 231 13.64 25.19 20.55
C ALA A 231 12.44 24.32 20.96
N ARG A 232 11.91 24.50 22.18
CA ARG A 232 10.74 23.75 22.67
C ARG A 232 9.43 24.25 22.08
N VAL A 233 9.32 25.55 21.82
CA VAL A 233 8.17 26.15 21.12
C VAL A 233 8.16 25.74 19.65
N ALA A 234 9.33 25.60 19.03
CA ALA A 234 9.47 25.17 17.65
C ALA A 234 9.07 23.69 17.39
N ILE A 235 8.94 22.86 18.43
CA ILE A 235 8.45 21.48 18.29
C ILE A 235 6.91 21.51 18.36
N PRO A 236 6.20 21.24 17.27
CA PRO A 236 4.74 21.22 17.29
C PRO A 236 4.25 20.09 18.20
N LYS A 237 3.33 20.42 19.13
CA LYS A 237 2.74 19.44 20.07
C LYS A 237 1.73 18.50 19.41
N GLU A 238 1.01 18.98 18.42
CA GLU A 238 -0.02 18.21 17.71
C GLU A 238 0.22 18.29 16.20
N ALA A 239 0.02 17.15 15.54
CA ALA A 239 0.18 17.05 14.10
C ALA A 239 -1.14 17.38 13.42
N GLU A 240 -1.19 18.47 12.64
CA GLU A 240 -2.29 18.68 11.70
C GLU A 240 -2.36 17.53 10.69
N LEU A 241 -3.52 16.89 10.63
CA LEU A 241 -3.77 15.71 9.82
C LEU A 241 -4.50 16.08 8.52
N ARG A 242 -4.12 15.45 7.42
CA ARG A 242 -4.79 15.56 6.13
C ARG A 242 -4.77 14.22 5.39
N LEU A 243 -5.60 14.09 4.37
CA LEU A 243 -5.59 12.93 3.50
C LEU A 243 -4.36 12.94 2.57
N CYS A 244 -3.77 11.76 2.39
CA CYS A 244 -2.68 11.54 1.45
C CYS A 244 -3.18 11.77 0.01
N PRO A 245 -2.49 12.60 -0.80
CA PRO A 245 -2.80 12.69 -2.21
C PRO A 245 -2.44 11.37 -2.89
N ALA A 246 -3.30 10.90 -3.80
CA ALA A 246 -3.11 9.65 -4.50
C ALA A 246 -3.44 9.81 -5.99
N THR A 247 -2.70 9.11 -6.84
CA THR A 247 -2.95 9.08 -8.28
C THR A 247 -3.30 7.68 -8.73
N ILE A 248 -4.45 7.53 -9.39
CA ILE A 248 -4.88 6.26 -9.97
C ILE A 248 -4.68 6.33 -11.48
N CYS A 249 -3.84 5.44 -12.00
CA CYS A 249 -3.68 5.20 -13.42
C CYS A 249 -4.59 4.05 -13.85
N TRP A 250 -5.60 4.32 -14.66
CA TRP A 250 -6.59 3.35 -15.11
C TRP A 250 -6.19 2.69 -16.42
N ALA A 251 -6.38 1.38 -16.53
CA ALA A 251 -6.22 0.68 -17.81
C ALA A 251 -7.36 1.02 -18.80
N ASP A 252 -8.56 1.25 -18.28
CA ASP A 252 -9.71 1.77 -19.02
C ASP A 252 -10.39 2.82 -18.14
N GLU A 253 -10.62 4.01 -18.70
CA GLU A 253 -11.17 5.15 -18.00
C GLU A 253 -12.58 4.87 -17.46
N LYS A 254 -13.37 4.04 -18.16
CA LYS A 254 -14.73 3.69 -17.73
C LYS A 254 -14.76 2.96 -16.39
N ASN A 255 -13.68 2.29 -16.01
CA ASN A 255 -13.62 1.60 -14.73
C ASN A 255 -13.75 2.56 -13.54
N LYS A 256 -13.44 3.86 -13.69
CA LYS A 256 -13.59 4.83 -12.59
C LYS A 256 -15.05 5.05 -12.19
N GLU A 257 -16.00 4.75 -13.08
CA GLU A 257 -17.44 4.96 -12.90
C GLU A 257 -18.10 3.89 -12.02
N TYR A 258 -17.39 2.81 -11.68
CA TYR A 258 -17.88 1.83 -10.70
C TYR A 258 -17.99 2.41 -9.28
N ALA A 259 -17.28 3.50 -8.99
CA ALA A 259 -17.44 4.25 -7.75
C ALA A 259 -18.37 5.45 -7.99
N GLU A 260 -19.38 5.61 -7.13
CA GLU A 260 -20.35 6.71 -7.24
C GLU A 260 -19.69 8.09 -7.08
N LYS A 261 -18.70 8.19 -6.19
CA LYS A 261 -18.01 9.43 -5.84
C LYS A 261 -16.55 9.17 -5.52
N TRP A 262 -15.70 10.14 -5.83
CA TRP A 262 -14.28 10.14 -5.48
C TRP A 262 -13.97 11.33 -4.58
N SER A 263 -13.03 11.15 -3.65
CA SER A 263 -12.56 12.21 -2.77
C SER A 263 -11.60 13.16 -3.48
N SER A 264 -11.54 14.41 -3.02
CA SER A 264 -10.78 15.48 -3.68
C SER A 264 -9.25 15.29 -3.64
N ASN A 265 -8.73 14.41 -2.79
CA ASN A 265 -7.31 14.04 -2.72
C ASN A 265 -6.88 13.04 -3.82
N VAL A 266 -7.80 12.56 -4.65
CA VAL A 266 -7.51 11.57 -5.68
C VAL A 266 -7.45 12.22 -7.06
N SER A 267 -6.38 11.96 -7.79
CA SER A 267 -6.26 12.30 -9.21
C SER A 267 -6.32 11.05 -10.08
N HIS A 268 -6.89 11.20 -11.28
CA HIS A 268 -7.06 10.09 -12.22
C HIS A 268 -6.27 10.36 -13.49
N THR A 269 -5.61 9.32 -13.99
CA THR A 269 -4.84 9.35 -15.25
C THR A 269 -5.05 8.04 -16.00
N LEU A 270 -4.74 8.01 -17.29
CA LEU A 270 -4.69 6.77 -18.06
C LEU A 270 -3.35 6.06 -17.85
N LEU A 271 -3.40 4.74 -17.74
CA LEU A 271 -2.22 3.91 -17.69
C LEU A 271 -1.61 3.80 -19.10
N GLU A 272 -0.32 4.09 -19.21
CA GLU A 272 0.38 4.03 -20.49
C GLU A 272 0.25 2.64 -21.14
N THR A 273 -0.03 2.60 -22.44
CA THR A 273 -0.35 1.37 -23.16
C THR A 273 0.82 0.37 -23.19
N GLU A 274 2.06 0.86 -23.12
CA GLU A 274 3.26 0.04 -22.96
C GLU A 274 3.27 -0.68 -21.61
N LEU A 275 2.73 -0.02 -20.57
CA LEU A 275 2.62 -0.61 -19.24
C LEU A 275 1.68 -1.81 -19.21
N CYS A 276 0.66 -1.80 -20.09
CA CYS A 276 -0.34 -2.87 -20.24
C CYS A 276 0.17 -4.10 -21.00
N ARG A 277 1.23 -3.98 -21.80
CA ARG A 277 1.77 -5.08 -22.63
C ARG A 277 2.89 -5.88 -21.96
N ASP A 278 3.66 -5.32 -21.01
CA ASP A 278 4.85 -6.03 -20.47
C ASP A 278 4.58 -7.17 -19.48
N VAL A 279 3.32 -7.58 -19.24
CA VAL A 279 3.08 -8.94 -18.71
C VAL A 279 3.67 -9.99 -19.66
N GLU A 280 3.85 -9.65 -20.94
CA GLU A 280 4.33 -10.55 -21.99
C GLU A 280 5.87 -10.60 -22.13
N ARG A 281 6.63 -9.53 -21.82
CA ARG A 281 8.04 -9.41 -22.25
C ARG A 281 9.11 -9.90 -21.26
N VAL A 282 8.85 -9.90 -19.94
CA VAL A 282 9.93 -10.08 -18.94
C VAL A 282 10.20 -11.56 -18.58
N SER A 283 9.45 -12.52 -19.14
CA SER A 283 9.66 -13.95 -18.83
C SER A 283 10.79 -14.62 -19.63
N ARG A 284 11.45 -13.93 -20.57
CA ARG A 284 12.67 -14.45 -21.19
C ARG A 284 13.87 -14.13 -20.29
N GLY A 285 14.00 -14.89 -19.20
CA GLY A 285 15.33 -15.14 -18.62
C GLY A 285 16.17 -15.96 -19.60
N PRO A 286 17.51 -15.93 -19.50
CA PRO A 286 18.38 -16.52 -20.50
C PRO A 286 18.09 -18.02 -20.61
N GLN A 287 17.71 -18.45 -21.81
CA GLN A 287 17.71 -19.85 -22.15
C GLN A 287 19.18 -20.28 -22.11
N ASN A 288 19.54 -21.17 -21.18
CA ASN A 288 20.75 -21.96 -21.31
C ASN A 288 20.58 -22.81 -22.58
N SER A 289 21.13 -22.32 -23.68
CA SER A 289 21.36 -23.07 -24.90
C SER A 289 22.80 -23.56 -24.87
N GLU A 290 23.02 -24.76 -24.35
CA GLU A 290 24.21 -25.57 -24.60
C GLU A 290 23.84 -27.04 -24.40
N GLU A 291 23.12 -27.59 -25.38
CA GLU A 291 23.22 -29.01 -25.75
C GLU A 291 23.48 -29.04 -27.26
N ALA A 292 24.76 -28.90 -27.62
CA ALA A 292 25.33 -29.54 -28.79
C ALA A 292 26.00 -30.81 -28.23
N GLY A 293 25.64 -32.02 -28.63
CA GLY A 293 25.63 -32.49 -30.00
C GLY A 293 26.95 -33.23 -30.25
N SER A 294 27.00 -34.51 -29.91
CA SER A 294 27.99 -35.44 -30.45
C SER A 294 27.36 -36.83 -30.60
N GLU A 295 26.81 -37.08 -31.78
CA GLU A 295 26.60 -38.43 -32.32
C GLU A 295 27.97 -39.04 -32.62
N ASP A 296 28.21 -40.29 -32.19
CA ASP A 296 29.19 -41.16 -32.84
C ASP A 296 28.66 -42.59 -33.01
N LYS A 297 28.36 -42.87 -34.29
CA LYS A 297 28.41 -44.11 -35.07
C LYS A 297 28.32 -45.50 -34.40
N MET A 298 27.17 -46.13 -34.62
CA MET A 298 26.95 -47.34 -35.47
C MET A 298 27.96 -48.51 -35.40
N LYS A 299 27.48 -49.71 -34.99
CA LYS A 299 27.65 -51.00 -35.70
C LYS A 299 26.67 -52.06 -35.15
N PRO A 300 25.96 -52.83 -36.02
CA PRO A 300 25.21 -54.01 -35.63
C PRO A 300 26.08 -55.27 -35.77
N VAL A 301 25.90 -56.26 -34.89
CA VAL A 301 26.41 -57.62 -35.10
C VAL A 301 25.23 -58.57 -35.16
N ALA A 302 25.21 -59.31 -36.26
CA ALA A 302 24.22 -60.29 -36.64
C ALA A 302 24.36 -61.59 -35.83
N GLU A 303 23.22 -62.29 -35.80
CA GLU A 303 22.97 -63.69 -35.47
C GLU A 303 23.74 -64.66 -36.38
N ALA A 304 24.41 -65.68 -35.81
CA ALA A 304 24.57 -67.03 -36.39
C ALA A 304 25.33 -67.99 -35.45
N ALA A 305 24.67 -69.10 -35.12
CA ALA A 305 25.16 -70.47 -34.99
C ALA A 305 26.50 -70.75 -34.27
N SER A 306 26.42 -71.39 -33.11
CA SER A 306 26.81 -72.80 -32.91
C SER A 306 26.39 -73.31 -31.53
#